data_AF-A0A2V6JQW3-F1
#
_entry.id   AF-A0A2V6JQW3-F1
#
_cell.length_a   1.000
_cell.length_b   1.000
_cell.length_c   1.000
_cell.angle_alpha   90.00
_cell.angle_beta   90.00
_cell.angle_gamma   90.00
#
_symmetry.space_group_name_H-M   'P 1'
#
loop_
_entity.id
_entity.type
_entity.pdbx_description
1 polymer ?
#
loop_
_entity_poly.entity_id
_entity_poly.type
_entity_poly.pdbx_seq_one_letter_code
_entity_poly.pdbx_strand_id
1 'polypeptide(L)'
;MATTSIWFWLAFNAGVFVALIIDLVQFKHRGRELSMRAAAQRTGIWIVLSLLFNLVVWKIRGPDKALEFLTGYVIEYSLSVDNIFVFILIFAYFRVPPMAQHRALVWGIVGALVMRGVMIWLGIELVNRFDFILYIFGAFLLVSAWRMFFVKQEPVDFGKSWVMRCCLRIFPITQDFHGEHFKAWVNNRWVLTPLAVALIVIDVMDLVFAVDSIPAVFAI
;
A
#
# COMPACT_ATOMS: atom_id res chain seq x y z
N MET A 1 -27.62 -8.88 18.17
CA MET A 1 -26.28 -8.91 17.53
C MET A 1 -25.53 -10.11 18.05
N ALA A 2 -25.33 -11.15 17.23
CA ALA A 2 -24.45 -12.25 17.61
C ALA A 2 -23.02 -11.69 17.69
N THR A 3 -22.47 -11.61 18.90
CA THR A 3 -21.07 -11.23 19.11
C THR A 3 -20.21 -12.25 18.39
N THR A 4 -19.56 -11.80 17.31
CA THR A 4 -18.63 -12.64 16.55
C THR A 4 -17.57 -13.18 17.50
N SER A 5 -17.40 -14.49 17.53
CA SER A 5 -16.35 -15.12 18.34
C SER A 5 -14.99 -14.55 17.94
N ILE A 6 -14.18 -14.15 18.93
CA ILE A 6 -12.81 -13.65 18.72
C ILE A 6 -11.98 -14.65 17.91
N TRP A 7 -12.27 -15.95 18.05
CA TRP A 7 -11.65 -17.04 17.31
C TRP A 7 -11.87 -16.96 15.80
N PHE A 8 -13.02 -16.45 15.35
CA PHE A 8 -13.28 -16.24 13.93
C PHE A 8 -12.33 -15.18 13.35
N TRP A 9 -12.17 -14.05 14.05
CA TRP A 9 -11.25 -12.99 13.64
C TRP A 9 -9.80 -13.42 13.68
N LEU A 10 -9.40 -14.17 14.71
CA LEU A 10 -8.06 -14.75 14.80
C LEU A 10 -7.78 -15.74 13.66
N ALA A 11 -8.71 -16.66 13.38
CA ALA A 11 -8.56 -17.62 12.30
C ALA A 11 -8.53 -16.94 10.92
N PHE A 12 -9.38 -15.94 10.70
CA PHE A 12 -9.38 -15.15 9.47
C PHE A 12 -8.05 -14.43 9.25
N ASN A 13 -7.59 -13.65 10.23
CA ASN A 13 -6.32 -12.92 10.13
C ASN A 13 -5.15 -13.89 9.96
N ALA A 14 -5.10 -14.97 10.72
CA ALA A 14 -4.07 -16.00 10.57
C ALA A 14 -4.05 -16.59 9.16
N GLY A 15 -5.22 -16.91 8.59
CA GLY A 15 -5.34 -17.37 7.21
C GLY A 15 -4.81 -16.38 6.19
N VAL A 16 -5.16 -15.09 6.33
CA VAL A 16 -4.67 -14.01 5.48
C VAL A 16 -3.15 -13.86 5.59
N PHE A 17 -2.60 -13.81 6.80
CA PHE A 17 -1.15 -13.70 7.00
C PHE A 17 -0.39 -14.91 6.45
N VAL A 18 -0.89 -16.13 6.62
CA VAL A 18 -0.29 -17.33 6.04
C VAL A 18 -0.30 -17.25 4.51
N ALA A 19 -1.43 -16.89 3.89
CA ALA A 19 -1.53 -16.73 2.45
C ALA A 19 -0.55 -15.66 1.92
N LEU A 20 -0.44 -14.52 2.61
CA LEU A 20 0.50 -13.45 2.28
C LEU A 20 1.95 -13.89 2.41
N ILE A 21 2.31 -14.61 3.48
CA ILE A 21 3.67 -15.11 3.69
C ILE A 21 4.04 -16.10 2.58
N ILE A 22 3.14 -17.03 2.23
CA ILE A 22 3.35 -17.98 1.14
C ILE A 22 3.59 -17.24 -0.18
N ASP A 23 2.77 -16.25 -0.51
CA ASP A 23 2.92 -15.46 -1.73
C ASP A 23 4.25 -14.68 -1.75
N LEU A 24 4.60 -13.97 -0.66
CA LEU A 24 5.84 -13.20 -0.55
C LEU A 24 7.10 -14.10 -0.64
N VAL A 25 7.08 -15.27 -0.01
CA VAL A 25 8.19 -16.24 -0.10
C VAL A 25 8.29 -16.80 -1.51
N GLN A 26 7.16 -17.15 -2.14
CA GLN A 26 7.14 -17.64 -3.52
C GLN A 26 7.54 -16.55 -4.52
N PHE A 27 7.29 -15.28 -4.21
CA PHE A 27 7.74 -14.11 -4.96
C PHE A 27 9.27 -13.98 -4.88
N LYS A 28 9.85 -14.06 -3.66
CA LYS A 28 11.30 -13.96 -3.41
C LYS A 28 12.15 -15.00 -4.16
N HIS A 29 11.64 -16.21 -4.36
CA HIS A 29 12.41 -17.28 -5.02
C HIS A 29 12.51 -17.14 -6.55
N ARG A 30 11.84 -16.17 -7.18
CA ARG A 30 11.85 -16.01 -8.65
C ARG A 30 12.69 -14.79 -9.06
N GLY A 31 13.98 -14.99 -9.27
CA GLY A 31 14.90 -13.97 -9.82
C GLY A 31 14.72 -13.67 -11.32
N ARG A 32 13.51 -13.75 -11.86
CA ARG A 32 13.20 -13.50 -13.28
C ARG A 32 12.11 -12.45 -13.41
N GLU A 33 12.24 -11.58 -14.42
CA GLU A 33 11.22 -10.61 -14.82
C GLU A 33 9.85 -11.31 -14.89
N LEU A 34 8.88 -10.79 -14.13
CA LEU A 34 7.54 -11.34 -14.09
C LEU A 34 6.91 -11.14 -15.47
N SER A 35 6.72 -12.24 -16.19
CA SER A 35 5.91 -12.22 -17.41
C SER A 35 4.52 -11.67 -17.07
N MET A 36 3.98 -10.80 -17.93
CA MET A 36 2.63 -10.24 -17.79
C MET A 36 1.57 -11.32 -17.53
N ARG A 37 1.72 -12.50 -18.13
CA ARG A 37 0.84 -13.65 -17.90
C ARG A 37 0.91 -14.18 -16.46
N ALA A 38 2.10 -14.25 -15.89
CA ALA A 38 2.29 -14.69 -14.51
C ALA A 38 1.75 -13.68 -13.49
N ALA A 39 1.87 -12.38 -13.77
CA ALA A 39 1.27 -11.32 -12.97
C ALA A 39 -0.27 -11.41 -13.01
N ALA A 40 -0.86 -11.47 -14.21
CA ALA A 40 -2.31 -11.59 -14.38
C ALA A 40 -2.89 -12.85 -13.71
N GLN A 41 -2.19 -13.98 -13.80
CA GLN A 41 -2.62 -15.22 -13.13
C GLN A 41 -2.63 -15.07 -11.61
N ARG A 42 -1.61 -14.43 -11.02
CA ARG A 42 -1.55 -14.18 -9.57
C ARG A 42 -2.67 -13.25 -9.11
N THR A 43 -2.89 -12.15 -9.83
CA THR A 43 -4.00 -11.24 -9.56
C THR A 43 -5.35 -11.98 -9.64
N GLY A 44 -5.54 -12.83 -10.65
CA GLY A 44 -6.74 -13.65 -10.80
C GLY A 44 -6.96 -14.60 -9.61
N ILE A 45 -5.90 -15.26 -9.13
CA ILE A 45 -5.98 -16.14 -7.95
C ILE A 45 -6.45 -15.38 -6.72
N TRP A 46 -5.88 -14.20 -6.46
CA TRP A 46 -6.26 -13.37 -5.32
C TRP A 46 -7.69 -12.83 -5.43
N ILE A 47 -8.13 -12.41 -6.63
CA ILE A 47 -9.52 -11.99 -6.86
C ILE A 47 -10.48 -13.16 -6.59
N VAL A 48 -10.22 -14.34 -7.15
CA VAL A 48 -11.07 -15.52 -6.96
C VAL A 48 -11.13 -15.92 -5.48
N LEU A 49 -10.00 -15.88 -4.77
CA LEU A 49 -9.95 -16.17 -3.35
C LEU A 49 -10.83 -15.21 -2.54
N SER A 50 -10.77 -13.91 -2.83
CA SER A 50 -11.61 -12.89 -2.18
C SER A 50 -13.09 -13.08 -2.48
N LEU A 51 -13.45 -13.43 -3.72
CA LEU A 51 -14.84 -13.69 -4.10
C LEU A 51 -15.38 -14.98 -3.46
N LEU A 52 -14.57 -16.04 -3.38
CA LEU A 52 -14.93 -17.26 -2.65
C LEU A 52 -15.14 -16.99 -1.16
N PHE A 53 -14.28 -16.17 -0.56
CA PHE A 53 -14.47 -15.73 0.82
C PHE A 53 -15.76 -14.91 0.97
N ASN A 54 -16.08 -14.02 0.03
CA ASN A 54 -17.35 -13.29 0.04
C ASN A 54 -18.57 -14.23 0.00
N LEU A 55 -18.51 -15.32 -0.77
CA LEU A 55 -19.56 -16.35 -0.76
C LEU A 55 -19.68 -17.05 0.60
N VAL A 56 -18.56 -17.28 1.28
CA VAL A 56 -18.56 -17.81 2.66
C VAL A 56 -19.21 -16.82 3.62
N VAL A 57 -18.88 -15.53 3.52
CA VAL A 57 -19.53 -14.46 4.30
C VAL A 57 -21.03 -14.42 4.01
N TRP A 58 -21.42 -14.48 2.74
CA TRP A 58 -22.83 -14.51 2.34
C TRP A 58 -23.59 -15.66 2.98
N LYS A 59 -23.01 -16.86 2.98
CA LYS A 59 -23.64 -18.07 3.53
C LYS A 59 -23.74 -18.07 5.06
N ILE A 60 -22.75 -17.48 5.76
CA ILE A 60 -22.67 -17.49 7.22
C ILE A 60 -23.34 -16.25 7.85
N ARG A 61 -23.28 -15.09 7.18
CA ARG A 61 -23.66 -13.77 7.71
C ARG A 61 -24.77 -13.07 6.95
N GLY A 62 -25.19 -13.61 5.80
CA GLY A 62 -26.25 -13.06 4.98
C GLY A 62 -25.78 -12.05 3.93
N PRO A 63 -26.72 -11.56 3.10
CA PRO A 63 -26.46 -10.66 1.97
C PRO A 63 -25.86 -9.32 2.37
N ASP A 64 -26.33 -8.70 3.46
CA ASP A 64 -25.90 -7.35 3.83
C ASP A 64 -24.39 -7.30 4.16
N LYS A 65 -23.91 -8.24 4.99
CA LYS A 65 -22.49 -8.34 5.34
C LYS A 65 -21.59 -8.77 4.18
N ALA A 66 -22.12 -9.54 3.25
CA ALA A 66 -21.41 -9.87 2.02
C ALA A 66 -21.29 -8.65 1.08
N LEU A 67 -22.34 -7.82 1.00
CA LEU A 67 -22.30 -6.57 0.25
C LEU A 67 -21.33 -5.56 0.87
N GLU A 68 -21.31 -5.41 2.20
CA GLU A 68 -20.32 -4.58 2.90
C GLU A 68 -18.88 -5.05 2.57
N PHE A 69 -18.61 -6.35 2.68
CA PHE A 69 -17.29 -6.92 2.35
C PHE A 69 -16.92 -6.69 0.88
N LEU A 70 -17.83 -6.99 -0.05
CA LEU A 70 -17.57 -6.84 -1.48
C LEU A 70 -17.34 -5.38 -1.87
N THR A 71 -18.12 -4.46 -1.28
CA THR A 71 -17.98 -3.01 -1.52
C THR A 71 -16.63 -2.52 -1.02
N GLY A 72 -16.25 -2.87 0.21
CA GLY A 72 -14.93 -2.56 0.75
C GLY A 72 -13.80 -3.15 -0.08
N TYR A 73 -13.94 -4.40 -0.52
CA TYR A 73 -12.97 -5.06 -1.40
C TYR A 73 -12.79 -4.32 -2.73
N VAL A 74 -13.88 -3.93 -3.40
CA VAL A 74 -13.82 -3.22 -4.69
C VAL A 74 -13.20 -1.84 -4.53
N ILE A 75 -13.51 -1.12 -3.45
CA ILE A 75 -12.93 0.19 -3.16
C ILE A 75 -11.43 0.06 -2.92
N GLU A 76 -10.99 -0.84 -2.03
CA GLU A 76 -9.57 -1.04 -1.75
C GLU A 76 -8.82 -1.56 -2.98
N TYR A 77 -9.42 -2.45 -3.78
CA TYR A 77 -8.83 -2.92 -5.03
C TYR A 77 -8.65 -1.78 -6.04
N SER A 78 -9.64 -0.90 -6.18
CA SER A 78 -9.57 0.25 -7.10
C SER A 78 -8.47 1.23 -6.68
N LEU A 79 -8.41 1.58 -5.39
CA LEU A 79 -7.38 2.47 -4.84
C LEU A 79 -5.97 1.86 -4.96
N SER A 80 -5.83 0.54 -4.91
CA SER A 80 -4.53 -0.12 -5.10
C SER A 80 -3.93 0.09 -6.50
N VAL A 81 -4.76 0.30 -7.53
CA VAL A 81 -4.29 0.56 -8.91
C VAL A 81 -3.61 1.91 -9.00
N ASP A 82 -4.17 2.93 -8.33
CA ASP A 82 -3.56 4.27 -8.24
C ASP A 82 -2.21 4.20 -7.50
N ASN A 83 -2.12 3.39 -6.45
CA ASN A 83 -0.86 3.17 -5.71
C ASN A 83 0.24 2.58 -6.62
N ILE A 84 -0.10 1.59 -7.45
CA ILE A 84 0.87 0.97 -8.39
C ILE A 84 1.39 2.01 -9.40
N PHE A 85 0.52 2.88 -9.92
CA PHE A 85 0.94 3.93 -10.85
C PHE A 85 1.97 4.87 -10.21
N VAL A 86 1.73 5.29 -8.97
CA VAL A 86 2.66 6.14 -8.22
C VAL A 86 4.00 5.43 -7.98
N PHE A 87 4.00 4.13 -7.70
CA PHE A 87 5.23 3.36 -7.55
C PHE A 87 6.05 3.31 -8.84
N ILE A 88 5.39 3.09 -10.00
CA ILE A 88 6.05 3.10 -11.31
C ILE A 88 6.70 4.47 -11.58
N LEU A 89 6.00 5.56 -11.27
CA LEU A 89 6.53 6.91 -11.43
C LEU A 89 7.75 7.16 -10.52
N ILE A 90 7.71 6.71 -9.27
CA ILE A 90 8.84 6.81 -8.33
C ILE A 90 10.04 6.00 -8.86
N PHE A 91 9.83 4.77 -9.31
CA PHE A 91 10.91 3.95 -9.88
C PHE A 91 11.50 4.56 -11.14
N ALA A 92 10.67 5.12 -12.02
CA ALA A 92 11.13 5.81 -13.22
C ALA A 92 11.95 7.07 -12.86
N TYR A 93 11.49 7.85 -11.89
CA TYR A 93 12.17 9.06 -11.42
C TYR A 93 13.56 8.75 -10.86
N PHE A 94 13.67 7.75 -9.97
CA PHE A 94 14.93 7.33 -9.38
C PHE A 94 15.74 6.38 -10.27
N ARG A 95 15.26 6.08 -11.49
CA ARG A 95 15.87 5.14 -12.45
C ARG A 95 16.21 3.79 -11.80
N VAL A 96 15.30 3.27 -10.98
CA VAL A 96 15.49 2.01 -10.26
C VAL A 96 15.52 0.85 -11.25
N PRO A 97 16.60 0.05 -11.32
CA PRO A 97 16.68 -1.06 -12.25
C PRO A 97 15.63 -2.14 -11.92
N PRO A 98 15.06 -2.84 -12.92
CA PRO A 98 13.98 -3.81 -12.71
C PRO A 98 14.27 -4.87 -11.64
N MET A 99 15.52 -5.33 -11.53
CA MET A 99 15.93 -6.32 -10.53
C MET A 99 15.78 -5.79 -9.09
N ALA A 100 16.04 -4.49 -8.88
CA ALA A 100 15.92 -3.85 -7.57
C ALA A 100 14.48 -3.43 -7.23
N GLN A 101 13.63 -3.19 -8.25
CA GLN A 101 12.21 -2.85 -8.05
C GLN A 101 11.48 -3.95 -7.28
N HIS A 102 11.75 -5.22 -7.60
CA HIS A 102 11.19 -6.36 -6.88
C HIS A 102 11.46 -6.29 -5.38
N ARG A 103 12.70 -5.97 -5.00
CA ARG A 103 13.11 -5.86 -3.60
C ARG A 103 12.42 -4.68 -2.91
N ALA A 104 12.35 -3.53 -3.57
CA ALA A 104 11.64 -2.35 -3.05
C ALA A 104 10.15 -2.63 -2.85
N LEU A 105 9.49 -3.31 -3.81
CA LEU A 105 8.07 -3.66 -3.70
C LEU A 105 7.79 -4.60 -2.52
N VAL A 106 8.62 -5.63 -2.30
CA VAL A 106 8.42 -6.55 -1.16
C VAL A 106 8.54 -5.81 0.16
N TRP A 107 9.57 -4.98 0.33
CA TRP A 107 9.75 -4.20 1.56
C TRP A 107 8.67 -3.12 1.72
N GLY A 108 8.24 -2.49 0.62
CA GLY A 108 7.16 -1.51 0.62
C GLY A 108 5.82 -2.14 1.01
N ILE A 109 5.47 -3.32 0.48
CA ILE A 109 4.24 -4.04 0.87
C ILE A 109 4.27 -4.40 2.37
N VAL A 110 5.41 -4.86 2.89
CA VAL A 110 5.55 -5.17 4.32
C VAL A 110 5.42 -3.91 5.17
N GLY A 111 6.09 -2.81 4.77
CA GLY A 111 6.00 -1.51 5.43
C GLY A 111 4.56 -0.99 5.45
N ALA A 112 3.92 -0.93 4.28
CA ALA A 112 2.52 -0.58 4.10
C ALA A 112 1.58 -1.40 4.99
N LEU A 113 1.75 -2.73 5.04
CA LEU A 113 0.92 -3.61 5.86
C LEU A 113 1.05 -3.29 7.36
N VAL A 114 2.27 -3.05 7.84
CA VAL A 114 2.52 -2.65 9.24
C VAL A 114 1.90 -1.29 9.52
N MET A 115 2.16 -0.30 8.66
CA MET A 115 1.61 1.06 8.82
C MET A 115 0.09 1.05 8.82
N ARG A 116 -0.55 0.32 7.89
CA ARG A 116 -2.00 0.11 7.86
C ARG A 116 -2.51 -0.56 9.13
N GLY A 117 -1.83 -1.60 9.63
CA GLY A 117 -2.19 -2.24 10.90
C GLY A 117 -2.17 -1.25 12.08
N VAL A 118 -1.12 -0.43 12.17
CA VAL A 118 -1.01 0.62 13.19
C VAL A 118 -2.11 1.67 13.05
N MET A 119 -2.38 2.13 11.83
CA MET A 119 -3.42 3.12 11.58
C MET A 119 -4.83 2.61 11.82
N ILE A 120 -5.14 1.35 11.50
CA ILE A 120 -6.43 0.74 11.81
C ILE A 120 -6.59 0.68 13.33
N TRP A 121 -5.55 0.22 14.04
CA TRP A 121 -5.58 0.15 15.51
C TRP A 121 -5.78 1.53 16.16
N LEU A 122 -5.05 2.55 15.71
CA LEU A 122 -5.20 3.93 16.19
C LEU A 122 -6.52 4.55 15.75
N GLY A 123 -6.94 4.31 14.51
CA GLY A 123 -8.13 4.88 13.88
C GLY A 123 -9.42 4.38 14.51
N ILE A 124 -9.50 3.10 14.90
CA ILE A 124 -10.65 2.55 15.63
C ILE A 124 -10.84 3.30 16.95
N GLU A 125 -9.78 3.50 17.73
CA GLU A 125 -9.87 4.22 19.00
C GLU A 125 -10.23 5.70 18.81
N LEU A 126 -9.74 6.30 17.73
CA LEU A 126 -9.93 7.72 17.42
C LEU A 126 -11.37 8.00 16.94
N VAL A 127 -11.90 7.17 16.04
CA VAL A 127 -13.29 7.28 15.54
C VAL A 127 -14.29 6.99 16.65
N ASN A 128 -14.05 5.96 17.48
CA ASN A 128 -14.95 5.64 18.60
C ASN A 128 -15.07 6.77 19.65
N ARG A 129 -14.09 7.68 19.71
CA ARG A 129 -14.08 8.80 20.66
C ARG A 129 -14.50 10.14 20.06
N PHE A 130 -14.36 10.31 18.74
CA PHE A 130 -14.54 11.61 18.09
C PHE A 130 -15.15 11.47 16.69
N ASP A 131 -16.47 11.38 16.62
CA ASP A 131 -17.22 11.30 15.35
C ASP A 131 -16.94 12.49 14.41
N PHE A 132 -16.57 13.66 14.96
CA PHE A 132 -16.21 14.85 14.17
C PHE A 132 -15.02 14.63 13.23
N ILE A 133 -14.15 13.66 13.54
CA ILE A 133 -12.96 13.35 12.74
C ILE A 133 -13.34 12.82 11.36
N LEU A 134 -14.49 12.14 11.22
CA LEU A 134 -14.99 11.71 9.92
C LEU A 134 -15.31 12.90 9.00
N TYR A 135 -15.85 14.00 9.53
CA TYR A 135 -16.08 15.21 8.74
C TYR A 135 -14.78 15.89 8.31
N ILE A 136 -13.74 15.85 9.15
CA ILE A 136 -12.41 16.36 8.78
C ILE A 136 -11.82 15.53 7.64
N PHE A 137 -11.85 14.20 7.75
CA PHE A 137 -11.38 13.31 6.68
C PHE A 137 -12.19 13.48 5.39
N GLY A 138 -13.51 13.59 5.48
CA GLY A 138 -14.37 13.86 4.33
C GLY A 138 -14.05 15.20 3.65
N ALA A 139 -13.83 16.27 4.43
CA ALA A 139 -13.41 17.56 3.88
C ALA A 139 -12.03 17.49 3.22
N PHE A 140 -11.08 16.77 3.84
CA PHE A 140 -9.75 16.53 3.27
C PHE A 140 -9.85 15.79 1.93
N LEU A 141 -10.63 14.71 1.86
CA LEU A 141 -10.88 13.95 0.64
C LEU A 141 -11.48 14.81 -0.48
N LEU A 142 -12.46 15.67 -0.16
CA LEU A 142 -13.04 16.59 -1.14
C LEU A 142 -12.01 17.58 -1.69
N VAL A 143 -11.14 18.12 -0.83
CA VAL A 143 -10.06 19.03 -1.25
C VAL A 143 -9.03 18.30 -2.11
N SER A 144 -8.66 17.07 -1.74
CA SER A 144 -7.73 16.22 -2.51
C SER A 144 -8.30 15.87 -3.89
N ALA A 145 -9.55 15.40 -3.96
CA ALA A 145 -10.24 15.09 -5.20
C ALA A 145 -10.38 16.33 -6.10
N TRP A 146 -10.74 17.48 -5.51
CA TRP A 146 -10.80 18.76 -6.21
C TRP A 146 -9.44 19.12 -6.81
N ARG A 147 -8.36 19.05 -6.02
CA ARG A 147 -7.00 19.31 -6.55
C ARG A 147 -6.64 18.38 -7.70
N MET A 148 -6.90 17.07 -7.57
CA MET A 148 -6.63 16.10 -8.63
C MET A 148 -7.37 16.42 -9.93
N PHE A 149 -8.59 16.96 -9.85
CA PHE A 149 -9.37 17.36 -11.02
C PHE A 149 -8.77 18.55 -11.79
N PHE A 150 -8.07 19.46 -11.11
CA PHE A 150 -7.48 20.66 -11.71
C PHE A 150 -5.97 20.55 -12.01
N VAL A 151 -5.30 19.49 -11.55
CA VAL A 151 -3.91 19.22 -11.93
C VAL A 151 -3.89 18.74 -13.37
N LYS A 152 -3.46 19.62 -14.28
CA LYS A 152 -3.08 19.23 -15.65
C LYS A 152 -2.00 18.16 -15.55
N GLN A 153 -2.08 17.13 -16.39
CA GLN A 153 -1.12 16.04 -16.50
C GLN A 153 0.26 16.51 -17.00
N GLU A 154 0.88 17.44 -16.30
CA GLU A 154 2.31 17.66 -16.42
C GLU A 154 3.01 16.52 -15.67
N PRO A 155 4.11 15.96 -16.22
CA PRO A 155 4.88 14.95 -15.53
C PRO A 155 5.27 15.49 -14.15
N VAL A 156 4.80 14.82 -13.10
CA VAL A 156 5.03 15.23 -11.71
C VAL A 156 6.53 15.30 -11.49
N ASP A 157 7.05 16.52 -11.42
CA ASP A 157 8.46 16.79 -11.13
C ASP A 157 8.67 16.56 -9.62
N PHE A 158 8.88 15.29 -9.25
CA PHE A 158 9.05 14.87 -7.85
C PHE A 158 10.15 15.67 -7.13
N GLY A 159 11.13 16.20 -7.89
CA GLY A 159 12.22 17.04 -7.37
C GLY A 159 11.78 18.32 -6.66
N LYS A 160 10.57 18.83 -6.96
CA LYS A 160 10.01 20.05 -6.32
C LYS A 160 9.05 19.75 -5.18
N SER A 161 8.61 18.50 -5.00
CA SER A 161 7.68 18.14 -3.93
C SER A 161 8.28 18.40 -2.55
N TRP A 162 7.48 18.86 -1.60
CA TRP A 162 7.93 19.12 -0.22
C TRP A 162 8.48 17.85 0.43
N VAL A 163 7.84 16.69 0.17
CA VAL A 163 8.27 15.38 0.64
C VAL A 163 9.66 15.02 0.13
N MET A 164 9.92 15.20 -1.17
CA MET A 164 11.25 14.96 -1.75
C MET A 164 12.29 15.93 -1.19
N ARG A 165 11.98 17.22 -1.06
CA ARG A 165 12.90 18.21 -0.47
C ARG A 165 13.26 17.87 0.97
N CYS A 166 12.31 17.41 1.78
CA CYS A 166 12.58 16.92 3.13
C CYS A 166 13.47 15.67 3.11
N CYS A 167 13.20 14.71 2.24
CA CYS A 167 14.01 13.49 2.11
C CYS A 167 15.45 13.80 1.66
N LEU A 168 15.63 14.62 0.63
CA LEU A 168 16.92 15.06 0.10
C LEU A 168 17.72 15.91 1.11
N ARG A 169 17.04 16.61 2.03
CA ARG A 169 17.67 17.48 3.04
C ARG A 169 18.14 16.71 4.27
N ILE A 170 17.48 15.60 4.60
CA ILE A 170 17.76 14.80 5.81
C ILE A 170 18.82 13.73 5.53
N PHE A 171 18.90 13.20 4.30
CA PHE A 171 19.79 12.08 4.00
C PHE A 171 20.83 12.43 2.92
N PRO A 172 22.13 12.17 3.16
CA PRO A 172 23.13 12.21 2.10
C PRO A 172 22.84 11.07 1.11
N ILE A 173 22.81 11.40 -0.18
CA ILE A 173 22.47 10.47 -1.27
C ILE A 173 23.66 10.38 -2.22
N THR A 174 24.04 9.16 -2.61
CA THR A 174 25.02 8.94 -3.68
C THR A 174 24.34 9.07 -5.05
N GLN A 175 25.01 9.65 -6.04
CA GLN A 175 24.49 9.71 -7.41
C GLN A 175 24.57 8.35 -8.12
N ASP A 176 25.43 7.43 -7.63
CA ASP A 176 25.65 6.12 -8.23
C ASP A 176 24.84 5.00 -7.56
N PHE A 177 24.32 4.09 -8.40
CA PHE A 177 23.59 2.88 -7.98
C PHE A 177 24.58 1.78 -7.57
N HIS A 178 24.74 1.56 -6.27
CA HIS A 178 25.57 0.47 -5.73
C HIS A 178 24.78 -0.85 -5.61
N GLY A 179 24.31 -1.39 -6.73
CA GLY A 179 23.65 -2.71 -6.79
C GLY A 179 22.30 -2.79 -6.05
N GLU A 180 21.98 -3.94 -5.46
CA GLU A 180 20.70 -4.21 -4.76
C GLU A 180 20.69 -3.82 -3.27
N HIS A 181 21.69 -3.10 -2.79
CA HIS A 181 21.85 -2.83 -1.35
C HIS A 181 21.23 -1.49 -0.99
N PHE A 182 20.40 -1.46 0.07
CA PHE A 182 19.74 -0.23 0.52
C PHE A 182 20.73 0.80 1.09
N LYS A 183 21.90 0.36 1.55
CA LYS A 183 22.97 1.19 2.10
C LYS A 183 24.26 0.92 1.34
N ALA A 184 24.98 1.97 1.00
CA ALA A 184 26.33 1.89 0.44
C ALA A 184 27.32 2.53 1.40
N TRP A 185 28.52 1.97 1.49
CA TRP A 185 29.64 2.57 2.21
C TRP A 185 30.48 3.35 1.20
N VAL A 186 30.41 4.68 1.24
CA VAL A 186 31.11 5.57 0.30
C VAL A 186 31.76 6.70 1.09
N ASN A 187 33.02 7.00 0.81
CA ASN A 187 33.78 8.08 1.47
C ASN A 187 33.76 8.03 3.01
N ASN A 188 34.01 6.85 3.60
CA ASN A 188 34.09 6.63 5.05
C ASN A 188 32.79 6.94 5.83
N ARG A 189 31.64 6.98 5.15
CA ARG A 189 30.32 7.18 5.77
C ARG A 189 29.29 6.25 5.15
N TRP A 190 28.26 5.91 5.92
CA TRP A 190 27.07 5.24 5.40
C TRP A 190 26.23 6.23 4.60
N VAL A 191 25.90 5.88 3.36
CA VAL A 191 25.07 6.70 2.48
C VAL A 191 23.88 5.86 2.00
N LEU A 192 22.71 6.50 1.89
CA LEU A 192 21.50 5.85 1.38
C LEU A 192 21.57 5.77 -0.14
N THR A 193 21.29 4.59 -0.67
CA THR A 193 21.17 4.40 -2.12
C THR A 193 19.86 4.99 -2.64
N PRO A 194 19.78 5.31 -3.94
CA PRO A 194 18.53 5.73 -4.57
C PRO A 194 17.38 4.72 -4.35
N LEU A 195 17.68 3.43 -4.23
CA LEU A 195 16.70 2.39 -3.90
C LEU A 195 16.05 2.57 -2.52
N ALA A 196 16.82 2.98 -1.52
CA ALA A 196 16.31 3.21 -0.18
C ALA A 196 15.49 4.50 -0.08
N VAL A 197 15.90 5.55 -0.83
CA VAL A 197 15.09 6.77 -0.94
C VAL A 197 13.77 6.47 -1.65
N ALA A 198 13.79 5.70 -2.74
CA ALA A 198 12.59 5.26 -3.43
C ALA A 198 11.66 4.46 -2.51
N LEU A 199 12.19 3.55 -1.69
CA LEU A 199 11.41 2.80 -0.70
C LEU A 199 10.76 3.72 0.35
N ILE A 200 11.50 4.68 0.92
CA ILE A 200 10.95 5.64 1.88
C ILE A 200 9.82 6.45 1.25
N VAL A 201 10.01 6.93 0.02
CA VAL A 201 8.97 7.69 -0.69
C VAL A 201 7.75 6.81 -0.96
N ILE A 202 7.93 5.54 -1.33
CA ILE A 202 6.84 4.56 -1.48
C ILE A 202 6.06 4.41 -0.17
N ASP A 203 6.73 4.17 0.95
CA ASP A 203 6.08 3.99 2.26
C ASP A 203 5.32 5.25 2.70
N VAL A 204 5.88 6.44 2.45
CA VAL A 204 5.21 7.72 2.76
C VAL A 204 4.01 7.95 1.85
N MET A 205 4.11 7.62 0.56
CA MET A 205 2.98 7.75 -0.36
C MET A 205 1.87 6.76 -0.01
N ASP A 206 2.21 5.51 0.34
CA ASP A 206 1.21 4.54 0.82
C ASP A 206 0.50 5.03 2.08
N LEU A 207 1.23 5.63 3.03
CA LEU A 207 0.62 6.25 4.21
C LEU A 207 -0.38 7.35 3.82
N VAL A 208 -0.02 8.20 2.86
CA VAL A 208 -0.92 9.25 2.34
C VAL A 208 -2.16 8.64 1.69
N PHE A 209 -2.02 7.58 0.88
CA PHE A 209 -3.15 6.90 0.25
C PHE A 209 -4.05 6.17 1.26
N ALA A 210 -3.46 5.59 2.29
CA ALA A 210 -4.22 4.88 3.31
C ALA A 210 -4.99 5.85 4.23
N VAL A 211 -4.57 7.11 4.33
CA VAL A 211 -5.39 8.19 4.94
C VAL A 211 -6.67 8.43 4.14
N ASP A 212 -6.65 8.25 2.83
CA ASP A 212 -7.84 8.40 1.99
C ASP A 212 -8.72 7.15 2.01
N SER A 213 -8.12 5.95 2.07
CA SER A 213 -8.85 4.68 2.00
C SER A 213 -9.55 4.29 3.30
N ILE A 214 -8.96 4.59 4.46
CA ILE A 214 -9.50 4.20 5.78
C ILE A 214 -10.88 4.84 6.06
N PRO A 215 -11.08 6.17 5.90
CA PRO A 215 -12.39 6.78 6.10
C PRO A 215 -13.43 6.25 5.11
N ALA A 216 -13.03 5.93 3.88
CA ALA A 216 -13.93 5.39 2.86
C ALA A 216 -14.48 4.02 3.27
N VAL A 217 -13.64 3.15 3.85
CA VAL A 217 -14.07 1.84 4.37
C VAL A 217 -14.90 1.99 5.64
N PHE A 218 -14.56 2.91 6.55
CA PHE A 218 -15.36 3.15 7.76
C PHE A 218 -16.74 3.77 7.50
N ALA A 219 -16.95 4.39 6.33
CA ALA A 219 -18.22 4.98 5.94
C ALA A 219 -19.24 3.97 5.38
N ILE A 220 -18.83 2.73 5.13
CA ILE A 220 -19.67 1.61 4.68
C ILE A 220 -20.32 0.94 5.89
#